data_AF-A0A9X5XG59-F1
#
_entry.id   AF-A0A9X5XG59-F1
#
_cell.length_a   1.000
_cell.length_b   1.000
_cell.length_c   1.000
_cell.angle_alpha   90.00
_cell.angle_beta   90.00
_cell.angle_gamma   90.00
#
_symmetry.space_group_name_H-M   'P 1'
#
loop_
_entity.id
_entity.type
_entity.pdbx_description
1 polymer ?
#
loop_
_entity_poly.entity_id
_entity_poly.type
_entity_poly.pdbx_seq_one_letter_code
_entity_poly.pdbx_strand_id
1 'polypeptide(L)'
;VNFGSTAATQFYGRVASGAASGVSGLVEVRLDSRTSTPIGSFAVGNTGGWQSWRTVPANITGVTGTHDVYLTFTSGQPADFVNVNWFDFGH
;
A
#
# COMPACT_ATOMS: atom_id res chain seq x y z
N VAL A 1 -13.61 -1.66 -5.66
CA VAL A 1 -12.82 -1.20 -6.83
C VAL A 1 -13.13 -2.10 -8.01
N ASN A 2 -13.35 -1.54 -9.20
CA ASN A 2 -13.55 -2.32 -10.43
C ASN A 2 -12.25 -2.28 -11.26
N PHE A 3 -11.61 -3.44 -11.39
CA PHE A 3 -10.38 -3.66 -12.15
C PHE A 3 -10.64 -4.04 -13.62
N GLY A 4 -11.90 -4.22 -14.03
CA GLY A 4 -12.22 -4.58 -15.41
C GLY A 4 -11.72 -5.98 -15.81
N SER A 5 -11.58 -6.23 -17.11
CA SER A 5 -11.22 -7.55 -17.66
C SER A 5 -9.72 -7.75 -17.90
N THR A 6 -8.95 -6.66 -18.00
CA THR A 6 -7.49 -6.72 -18.10
C THR A 6 -6.91 -6.74 -16.69
N ALA A 7 -6.03 -7.68 -16.40
CA ALA A 7 -5.47 -7.80 -15.06
C ALA A 7 -4.73 -6.51 -14.66
N ALA A 8 -5.03 -5.97 -13.49
CA ALA A 8 -4.16 -5.00 -12.83
C ALA A 8 -2.98 -5.76 -12.20
N THR A 9 -1.77 -5.29 -12.44
CA THR A 9 -0.51 -5.92 -12.02
C THR A 9 0.37 -5.02 -11.15
N GLN A 10 -0.02 -3.75 -11.01
CA GLN A 10 0.66 -2.77 -10.17
C GLN A 10 -0.29 -2.17 -9.14
N PHE A 11 0.24 -1.91 -7.94
CA PHE A 11 -0.35 -1.06 -6.92
C PHE A 11 0.56 0.14 -6.67
N TYR A 12 -0.01 1.34 -6.59
CA TYR A 12 0.71 2.57 -6.31
C TYR A 12 0.15 3.21 -5.05
N GLY A 13 1.02 3.59 -4.12
CA GLY A 13 0.65 4.39 -2.96
C GLY A 13 1.40 5.72 -2.94
N ARG A 14 0.68 6.84 -2.84
CA ARG A 14 1.29 8.14 -2.52
C ARG A 14 1.34 8.32 -1.02
N VAL A 15 2.55 8.18 -0.48
CA VAL A 15 2.79 8.12 0.96
C VAL A 15 3.82 9.14 1.41
N ALA A 16 3.74 9.53 2.68
CA ALA A 16 4.77 10.31 3.36
C ALA A 16 5.04 9.71 4.74
N SER A 17 6.28 9.83 5.22
CA SER A 17 6.69 9.34 6.52
C SER A 17 7.74 10.28 7.11
N GLY A 18 7.43 10.83 8.28
CA GLY A 18 8.38 11.54 9.13
C GLY A 18 8.93 10.65 10.25
N ALA A 19 8.81 9.33 10.12
CA ALA A 19 9.17 8.39 11.18
C ALA A 19 10.67 8.44 11.51
N ALA A 20 11.01 8.21 12.78
CA ALA A 20 12.39 8.20 13.24
C ALA A 20 13.21 7.06 12.59
N SER A 21 14.54 7.15 12.66
CA SER A 21 15.41 6.08 12.17
C SER A 21 15.07 4.74 12.81
N GLY A 22 14.97 3.68 12.01
CA GLY A 22 14.57 2.35 12.46
C GLY A 22 13.06 2.11 12.54
N VAL A 23 12.23 3.14 12.35
CA VAL A 23 10.77 2.99 12.25
C VAL A 23 10.36 2.82 10.78
N SER A 24 9.68 1.71 10.50
CA SER A 24 9.17 1.38 9.18
C SER A 24 7.96 0.44 9.27
N GLY A 25 7.24 0.28 8.17
CA GLY A 25 6.18 -0.71 8.06
C GLY A 25 5.87 -1.06 6.62
N LEU A 26 4.90 -1.96 6.43
CA LEU A 26 4.36 -2.31 5.13
C LEU A 26 2.99 -1.67 4.94
N VAL A 27 2.73 -1.27 3.70
CA VAL A 27 1.38 -1.05 3.20
C VAL A 27 1.04 -2.24 2.32
N GLU A 28 0.11 -3.07 2.79
CA GLU A 28 -0.33 -4.28 2.12
C GLU A 28 -1.71 -4.06 1.50
N VAL A 29 -1.96 -4.65 0.34
CA VAL A 29 -3.29 -4.66 -0.28
C VAL A 29 -3.90 -6.06 -0.21
N ARG A 30 -5.14 -6.15 0.27
CA ARG A 30 -5.93 -7.39 0.38
C ARG A 30 -7.27 -7.21 -0.33
N LEU A 31 -7.82 -8.30 -0.83
CA LEU A 31 -9.12 -8.32 -1.51
C LEU A 31 -10.16 -9.08 -0.71
N ASP A 32 -11.40 -8.58 -0.77
CA ASP A 32 -12.66 -9.17 -0.31
C ASP A 32 -12.79 -9.40 1.21
N SER A 33 -11.68 -9.59 1.93
CA SER A 33 -11.64 -9.69 3.39
C SER A 33 -10.34 -9.11 3.96
N ARG A 34 -10.46 -8.54 5.17
CA ARG A 34 -9.33 -8.07 5.99
C ARG A 34 -8.37 -9.20 6.38
N THR A 35 -8.80 -10.45 6.35
CA THR A 35 -7.99 -11.62 6.72
C THR A 35 -7.42 -12.39 5.53
N SER A 36 -7.82 -12.06 4.29
CA SER A 36 -7.26 -12.66 3.07
C SER A 36 -5.77 -12.40 2.95
N THR A 37 -4.97 -13.34 2.44
CA THR A 37 -3.55 -13.10 2.13
C THR A 37 -3.37 -11.85 1.25
N PRO A 38 -2.37 -10.98 1.50
CA PRO A 38 -2.10 -9.84 0.64
C PRO A 38 -1.80 -10.26 -0.79
N ILE A 39 -2.29 -9.48 -1.75
CA ILE A 39 -1.94 -9.66 -3.17
C ILE A 39 -0.64 -8.95 -3.54
N GLY A 40 -0.16 -8.06 -2.67
CA GLY A 40 1.14 -7.40 -2.77
C GLY A 40 1.30 -6.32 -1.70
N SER A 41 2.50 -5.75 -1.62
CA SER A 41 2.84 -4.73 -0.62
C SER A 41 4.09 -3.94 -1.02
N PHE A 42 4.28 -2.79 -0.36
CA PHE A 42 5.56 -2.10 -0.33
C PHE A 42 5.94 -1.71 1.09
N ALA A 43 7.24 -1.60 1.34
CA ALA A 43 7.78 -1.06 2.58
C ALA A 43 7.89 0.46 2.52
N VAL A 44 7.65 1.11 3.65
CA VAL A 44 7.85 2.55 3.82
C VAL A 44 8.59 2.82 5.13
N GLY A 45 9.69 3.55 5.01
CA GLY A 45 10.37 4.22 6.11
C GLY A 45 10.36 5.74 5.88
N ASN A 46 11.25 6.47 6.54
CA ASN A 46 11.31 7.92 6.45
C ASN A 46 11.43 8.42 4.98
N THR A 47 10.51 9.30 4.56
CA THR A 47 10.49 9.90 3.22
C THR A 47 11.05 11.32 3.17
N GLY A 48 11.50 11.86 4.31
CA GLY A 48 11.97 13.22 4.52
C GLY A 48 11.01 14.08 5.36
N GLY A 49 9.92 13.52 5.89
CA GLY A 49 8.95 14.23 6.72
C GLY A 49 7.49 13.85 6.42
N TRP A 50 6.57 14.21 7.34
CA TRP A 50 5.14 13.86 7.26
C TRP A 50 4.36 14.46 6.07
N GLN A 51 5.00 15.40 5.35
CA GLN A 51 4.48 16.00 4.12
C GLN A 51 5.45 15.87 2.93
N SER A 52 6.52 15.07 3.07
CA SER A 52 7.44 14.76 1.98
C SER A 52 6.93 13.55 1.21
N TRP A 53 6.08 13.80 0.22
CA TRP A 53 5.31 12.75 -0.45
C TRP A 53 6.08 12.05 -1.56
N ARG A 54 6.05 10.71 -1.57
CA ARG A 54 6.59 9.84 -2.64
C ARG A 54 5.52 8.90 -3.16
N THR A 55 5.54 8.59 -4.45
CA THR A 55 4.74 7.50 -5.03
C THR A 55 5.58 6.23 -5.01
N VAL A 56 5.10 5.19 -4.34
CA VAL A 56 5.79 3.90 -4.21
C VAL A 56 5.00 2.84 -4.97
N PRO A 57 5.61 2.17 -5.97
CA PRO A 57 4.99 1.05 -6.66
C PRO A 57 5.19 -0.27 -5.92
N ALA A 58 4.26 -1.20 -6.10
CA ALA A 58 4.36 -2.59 -5.72
C ALA A 58 3.80 -3.48 -6.83
N ASN A 59 4.51 -4.56 -7.15
CA ASN A 59 3.95 -5.64 -7.95
C ASN A 59 2.84 -6.33 -7.15
N ILE A 60 1.73 -6.65 -7.81
CA ILE A 60 0.64 -7.43 -7.22
C ILE A 60 0.34 -8.67 -8.06
N THR A 61 -0.21 -9.70 -7.43
CA THR A 61 -0.88 -10.78 -8.15
C THR A 61 -1.98 -10.19 -9.03
N GLY A 62 -2.07 -10.62 -10.29
CA GLY A 62 -3.02 -10.08 -11.27
C GLY A 62 -4.47 -10.13 -10.79
N VAL A 63 -5.19 -9.00 -10.89
CA VAL A 63 -6.59 -8.86 -10.43
C VAL A 63 -7.48 -8.36 -11.55
N THR A 64 -8.65 -8.99 -11.72
CA THR A 64 -9.71 -8.57 -12.63
C THR A 64 -11.05 -8.55 -11.89
N GLY A 65 -12.07 -7.90 -12.45
CA GLY A 65 -13.41 -7.87 -11.87
C GLY A 65 -13.57 -6.81 -10.79
N THR A 66 -14.59 -6.94 -9.95
CA THR A 66 -14.87 -5.98 -8.88
C THR A 66 -14.65 -6.62 -7.52
N HIS A 67 -13.83 -5.98 -6.69
CA HIS A 67 -13.46 -6.46 -5.36
C HIS A 67 -13.54 -5.34 -4.32
N ASP A 68 -13.81 -5.72 -3.08
CA ASP A 68 -13.53 -4.84 -1.95
C ASP A 68 -12.02 -4.82 -1.71
N VAL A 69 -11.48 -3.61 -1.54
CA VAL A 69 -10.04 -3.40 -1.36
C VAL A 69 -9.76 -2.95 0.06
N TYR A 70 -8.84 -3.64 0.72
CA TYR A 70 -8.39 -3.32 2.07
C TYR A 70 -6.91 -2.97 2.04
N LEU A 71 -6.57 -1.77 2.52
CA LEU A 71 -5.19 -1.42 2.85
C LEU A 71 -4.92 -1.81 4.30
N THR A 72 -3.90 -2.65 4.51
CA THR A 72 -3.46 -3.08 5.83
C THR A 72 -2.10 -2.48 6.13
N PHE A 73 -1.98 -1.83 7.29
CA PHE A 73 -0.74 -1.22 7.77
C PHE A 73 -0.11 -2.13 8.82
N THR A 74 1.07 -2.68 8.53
CA THR A 74 1.77 -3.59 9.45
C THR A 74 3.13 -3.01 9.81
N SER A 75 3.46 -3.06 11.09
CA SER A 75 4.76 -2.63 11.60
C SER A 75 5.18 -3.49 12.77
N GLY A 76 6.48 -3.70 12.95
CA GLY A 76 7.03 -4.43 14.09
C GLY A 76 7.02 -3.62 15.39
N GLN A 77 6.44 -2.43 15.38
CA GLN A 77 6.49 -1.44 16.45
C GLN A 77 5.22 -0.57 16.45
N PRO A 78 4.88 0.14 17.55
CA PRO A 78 3.57 0.80 17.71
C PRO A 78 3.49 2.27 17.26
N ALA A 79 4.60 2.94 16.97
CA ALA A 79 4.66 4.33 16.53
C ALA A 79 4.12 4.51 15.10
N ASP A 80 3.60 5.71 14.83
CA ASP A 80 3.15 6.11 13.51
C ASP A 80 4.30 6.00 12.50
N PHE A 81 4.03 5.40 11.34
CA PHE A 81 5.05 5.19 10.32
C PHE A 81 4.68 5.70 8.92
N VAL A 82 3.39 6.02 8.66
CA VAL A 82 2.94 6.40 7.31
C VAL A 82 1.70 7.30 7.32
N ASN A 83 1.73 8.33 6.48
CA ASN A 83 0.56 9.03 5.96
C ASN A 83 0.27 8.51 4.54
N VAL A 84 -1.01 8.32 4.21
CA VAL A 84 -1.47 7.97 2.86
C VAL A 84 -2.28 9.13 2.29
N ASN A 85 -1.97 9.54 1.07
CA ASN A 85 -2.76 10.55 0.33
C ASN A 85 -3.75 9.86 -0.61
N TRP A 86 -3.23 9.08 -1.56
CA TRP A 86 -4.02 8.32 -2.50
C TRP A 86 -3.35 6.98 -2.79
N PHE A 87 -4.13 6.06 -3.37
CA PHE A 87 -3.63 4.85 -3.98
C PHE A 87 -4.29 4.64 -5.34
N ASP A 88 -3.64 3.89 -6.22
CA ASP A 88 -4.13 3.57 -7.55
C ASP A 88 -3.62 2.20 -8.01
N PHE A 89 -4.20 1.67 -9.09
CA PHE A 89 -3.82 0.39 -9.67
C PHE A 89 -3.48 0.55 -11.17
N GLY A 90 -2.46 -0.18 -11.61
CA GLY A 90 -2.04 -0.20 -13.02
C GLY A 90 -2.16 -1.58 -13.64
N HIS A 91 -2.42 -1.60 -14.95
CA HIS A 91 -2.52 -2.80 -15.79
C HIS A 91 -1.17 -3.20 -16.36
#